data_AF-A0A7R7XB87-F1
#
_entry.id   AF-A0A7R7XB87-F1
#
_cell.length_a   1.000
_cell.length_b   1.000
_cell.length_c   1.000
_cell.angle_alpha   90.00
_cell.angle_beta   90.00
_cell.angle_gamma   90.00
#
_symmetry.space_group_name_H-M   'P 1'
#
loop_
_entity.id
_entity.type
_entity.pdbx_description
1 polymer ?
#
loop_
_entity_poly.entity_id
_entity_poly.type
_entity_poly.pdbx_seq_one_letter_code
_entity_poly.pdbx_strand_id
1 'polypeptide(L)'
;MPITEKNELDALLQLLPACTRCRTVRKRCDTLLPACANCSRSGLQCTFYDPISNESLPREYISSLVGHLRSLEASHGTLEETPTHPAPPNIESSAKDRNPYLCLGKNAPLAAAAAVVGRSQCVSNCIYPVPVSPTVIDDAMHRFLIERFMDTLHNLFPVLDDDQALYVLHAPRQDHSPGQTFLLKMVYSLACHCLPVNDNRLVDLSGSLYRESLIYIDTLLKDHSIEAVQGILLLALRSSFDATTGNIGQLVNFSYRLLIELSSHSVLQMSQTMGRLQCTVYCLTGLVAGALDRPYDVAEPDSSAIASTTEQAQSLCAIYALQALHRAGDTPTTLDSTTLNKLDKSQSHILVATLQQTYLLTQPSIECAQNLLSAYDDDRMVYNIFTSHWIYRAASYLINHADGDTVTDGCIVAAKTLERCAIKWPNSRALQGALVDLRRSKRGS
;
A
#
# COMPACT_ATOMS: atom_id res chain seq x y z
N MET A 1 -14.02 -10.01 -34.10
CA MET A 1 -14.74 -10.49 -32.88
C MET A 1 -15.57 -9.32 -32.35
N PRO A 2 -16.92 -9.39 -32.25
CA PRO A 2 -17.60 -8.46 -31.32
C PRO A 2 -19.07 -8.84 -30.97
N ILE A 3 -19.34 -9.89 -30.19
CA ILE A 3 -20.71 -10.08 -29.63
C ILE A 3 -20.67 -10.18 -28.10
N THR A 4 -19.60 -10.71 -27.52
CA THR A 4 -19.44 -10.86 -26.07
C THR A 4 -19.18 -9.54 -25.34
N GLU A 5 -18.26 -8.70 -25.81
CA GLU A 5 -17.90 -7.44 -25.11
C GLU A 5 -19.00 -6.37 -25.15
N LYS A 6 -19.77 -6.30 -26.25
CA LYS A 6 -20.91 -5.38 -26.33
C LYS A 6 -21.98 -5.71 -25.28
N ASN A 7 -22.13 -6.99 -24.95
CA ASN A 7 -23.08 -7.44 -23.93
C ASN A 7 -22.61 -7.10 -22.51
N GLU A 8 -21.30 -7.02 -22.25
CA GLU A 8 -20.76 -6.69 -20.92
C GLU A 8 -20.96 -5.22 -20.56
N LEU A 9 -20.69 -4.30 -21.50
CA LEU A 9 -20.92 -2.87 -21.28
C LEU A 9 -22.41 -2.58 -21.07
N ASP A 10 -23.28 -3.19 -21.88
CA ASP A 10 -24.73 -3.04 -21.73
C ASP A 10 -25.23 -3.65 -20.41
N ALA A 11 -24.63 -4.74 -19.92
CA ALA A 11 -24.93 -5.33 -18.61
C ALA A 11 -24.51 -4.41 -17.45
N LEU A 12 -23.34 -3.77 -17.52
CA LEU A 12 -22.88 -2.80 -16.51
C LEU A 12 -23.77 -1.55 -16.46
N LEU A 13 -24.28 -1.09 -17.61
CA LEU A 13 -25.20 0.05 -17.66
C LEU A 13 -26.56 -0.26 -17.03
N GLN A 14 -27.00 -1.51 -17.05
CA GLN A 14 -28.22 -1.94 -16.37
C GLN A 14 -28.10 -1.99 -14.84
N LEU A 15 -26.86 -2.06 -14.31
CA LEU A 15 -26.59 -2.01 -12.86
C LEU A 15 -26.56 -0.58 -12.29
N LEU A 16 -26.70 0.46 -13.15
CA LEU A 16 -26.69 1.84 -12.68
C LEU A 16 -27.86 2.12 -11.71
N PRO A 17 -27.62 2.85 -10.61
CA PRO A 17 -28.66 3.18 -9.66
C PRO A 17 -29.75 4.06 -10.30
N ALA A 18 -30.99 3.92 -9.82
CA ALA A 18 -32.09 4.78 -10.25
C ALA A 18 -31.75 6.26 -10.03
N CYS A 19 -32.12 7.12 -10.99
CA CYS A 19 -31.88 8.55 -10.85
C CYS A 19 -32.65 9.14 -9.66
N THR A 20 -32.13 10.24 -9.11
CA THR A 20 -32.67 10.90 -7.90
C THR A 20 -34.16 11.18 -8.03
N ARG A 21 -34.60 11.69 -9.19
CA ARG A 21 -36.02 11.99 -9.44
C ARG A 21 -36.91 10.74 -9.46
N CYS A 22 -36.49 9.67 -10.15
CA CYS A 22 -37.26 8.42 -10.16
C CYS A 22 -37.34 7.81 -8.75
N ARG A 23 -36.28 7.95 -7.95
CA ARG A 23 -36.25 7.54 -6.54
C ARG A 23 -37.21 8.36 -5.69
N THR A 24 -37.20 9.69 -5.81
CA THR A 24 -38.09 10.59 -5.05
C THR A 24 -39.57 10.37 -5.39
N VAL A 25 -39.88 10.18 -6.68
CA VAL A 25 -41.26 9.97 -7.17
C VAL A 25 -41.70 8.50 -7.08
N ARG A 26 -40.82 7.60 -6.59
CA ARG A 26 -41.05 6.15 -6.49
C ARG A 26 -41.53 5.50 -7.80
N LYS A 27 -40.92 5.90 -8.93
CA LYS A 27 -41.17 5.31 -10.26
C LYS A 27 -39.96 4.50 -10.72
N ARG A 28 -40.20 3.41 -11.46
CA ARG A 28 -39.13 2.59 -12.04
C ARG A 28 -38.27 3.43 -13.00
N CYS A 29 -36.95 3.39 -12.81
CA CYS A 29 -35.98 4.00 -13.71
C CYS A 29 -35.49 2.94 -14.70
N ASP A 30 -35.54 3.27 -15.99
CA ASP A 30 -35.11 2.46 -17.13
C ASP A 30 -33.61 2.57 -17.43
N THR A 31 -32.87 3.34 -16.62
CA THR A 31 -31.41 3.49 -16.62
C THR A 31 -30.74 3.84 -17.95
N LEU A 32 -31.50 4.23 -18.97
CA LEU A 32 -30.98 4.68 -20.27
C LEU A 32 -30.12 5.96 -20.15
N LEU A 33 -29.23 6.11 -21.12
CA LEU A 33 -28.37 7.28 -21.34
C LEU A 33 -28.80 8.01 -22.63
N PRO A 34 -28.67 9.35 -22.69
CA PRO A 34 -28.10 10.27 -21.69
C PRO A 34 -29.06 10.60 -20.53
N ALA A 35 -30.34 10.24 -20.64
CA ALA A 35 -31.34 10.39 -19.59
C ALA A 35 -32.36 9.25 -19.64
N CYS A 36 -32.96 8.93 -18.49
CA CYS A 36 -34.03 7.94 -18.42
C CYS A 36 -35.32 8.45 -19.10
N ALA A 37 -36.18 7.56 -19.60
CA ALA A 37 -37.39 7.94 -20.34
C ALA A 37 -38.36 8.82 -19.52
N ASN A 38 -38.34 8.70 -18.19
CA ASN A 38 -39.15 9.54 -17.31
C ASN A 38 -38.61 10.96 -17.18
N CYS A 39 -37.28 11.14 -17.18
CA CYS A 39 -36.64 12.46 -17.13
C CYS A 39 -36.64 13.13 -18.51
N SER A 40 -36.43 12.37 -19.57
CA SER A 40 -36.52 12.84 -20.96
C SER A 40 -37.92 13.41 -21.25
N ARG A 41 -38.99 12.69 -20.92
CA ARG A 41 -40.38 13.17 -21.11
C ARG A 41 -40.74 14.42 -20.31
N SER A 42 -40.05 14.68 -19.20
CA SER A 42 -40.29 15.88 -18.40
C SER A 42 -39.41 17.06 -18.78
N GLY A 43 -38.44 16.89 -19.68
CA GLY A 43 -37.46 17.94 -20.01
C GLY A 43 -36.59 18.38 -18.83
N LEU A 44 -36.44 17.54 -17.79
CA LEU A 44 -35.69 17.86 -16.59
C LEU A 44 -34.39 17.05 -16.54
N GLN A 45 -33.35 17.65 -15.97
CA GLN A 45 -32.02 17.04 -15.86
C GLN A 45 -32.05 15.72 -15.07
N CYS A 46 -31.43 14.68 -15.62
CA CYS A 46 -31.39 13.36 -15.01
C CYS A 46 -30.09 13.20 -14.21
N THR A 47 -30.17 13.32 -12.88
CA THR A 47 -29.02 13.22 -11.99
C THR A 47 -29.07 11.97 -11.10
N PHE A 48 -27.92 11.48 -10.69
CA PHE A 48 -27.78 10.45 -9.66
C PHE A 48 -26.80 10.93 -8.59
N TYR A 49 -27.01 10.48 -7.35
CA TYR A 49 -26.14 10.82 -6.24
C TYR A 49 -25.05 9.76 -6.13
N ASP A 50 -23.79 10.19 -6.16
CA ASP A 50 -22.64 9.33 -5.95
C ASP A 50 -22.11 9.48 -4.52
N PRO A 51 -22.24 8.44 -3.67
CA PRO A 51 -21.81 8.51 -2.27
C PRO A 51 -20.28 8.59 -2.09
N ILE A 52 -19.50 8.29 -3.13
CA ILE A 52 -18.03 8.34 -3.07
C ILE A 52 -17.52 9.76 -3.33
N SER A 53 -18.12 10.46 -4.30
CA SER A 53 -17.78 11.86 -4.62
C SER A 53 -18.57 12.88 -3.81
N ASN A 54 -19.65 12.47 -3.13
CA ASN A 54 -20.58 13.32 -2.40
C ASN A 54 -21.23 14.39 -3.30
N GLU A 55 -21.36 14.10 -4.59
CA GLU A 55 -21.86 15.01 -5.61
C GLU A 55 -23.02 14.38 -6.41
N SER A 56 -23.92 15.22 -6.90
CA SER A 56 -24.96 14.81 -7.85
C SER A 56 -24.46 14.95 -9.28
N LEU A 57 -24.21 13.82 -9.94
CA LEU A 57 -23.68 13.80 -11.29
C LEU A 57 -24.81 13.67 -12.33
N PRO A 58 -24.75 14.40 -13.47
CA PRO A 58 -25.69 14.22 -14.56
C PRO A 58 -25.41 12.90 -15.30
N ARG A 59 -26.46 12.17 -15.69
CA ARG A 59 -26.31 10.94 -16.50
C ARG A 59 -25.69 11.20 -17.88
N GLU A 60 -25.76 12.44 -18.35
CA GLU A 60 -25.08 12.89 -19.56
C GLU A 60 -23.55 12.74 -19.46
N TYR A 61 -22.99 12.90 -18.26
CA TYR A 61 -21.56 12.65 -18.01
C TYR A 61 -21.20 11.16 -18.18
N ILE A 62 -22.07 10.24 -17.76
CA ILE A 62 -21.86 8.80 -18.04
C ILE A 62 -21.91 8.55 -19.55
N SER A 63 -22.82 9.23 -20.26
CA SER A 63 -22.93 9.10 -21.72
C SER A 63 -21.66 9.54 -22.45
N SER A 64 -20.99 10.61 -22.00
CA SER A 64 -19.73 11.05 -22.61
C SER A 64 -18.60 10.07 -22.35
N LEU A 65 -18.52 9.50 -21.14
CA LEU A 65 -17.55 8.46 -20.79
C LEU A 65 -17.73 7.19 -21.64
N VAL A 66 -18.96 6.71 -21.80
CA VAL A 66 -19.29 5.57 -22.67
C VAL A 66 -18.93 5.88 -24.13
N GLY A 67 -19.17 7.10 -24.60
CA GLY A 67 -18.78 7.55 -25.93
C GLY A 67 -17.26 7.53 -26.13
N HIS A 68 -16.50 7.98 -25.13
CA HIS A 68 -15.04 7.95 -25.16
C HIS A 68 -14.46 6.53 -25.12
N LEU A 69 -15.05 5.61 -24.36
CA LEU A 69 -14.63 4.21 -24.37
C LEU A 69 -14.79 3.59 -25.76
N ARG A 70 -15.94 3.80 -26.39
CA ARG A 70 -16.21 3.31 -27.75
C ARG A 70 -15.27 3.90 -28.80
N SER A 71 -14.87 5.17 -28.67
CA SER A 71 -13.92 5.78 -29.61
C SER A 71 -12.49 5.27 -29.42
N LEU A 72 -12.09 4.98 -28.17
CA LEU A 72 -10.80 4.36 -27.87
C LEU A 72 -10.73 2.92 -28.37
N GLU A 73 -11.78 2.13 -28.16
CA GLU A 73 -11.90 0.77 -28.68
C GLU A 73 -11.83 0.74 -30.22
N ALA A 74 -12.52 1.67 -30.89
CA ALA A 74 -12.46 1.81 -32.34
C ALA A 74 -11.07 2.19 -32.86
N SER A 75 -10.28 2.91 -32.06
CA SER A 75 -8.91 3.33 -32.41
C SER A 75 -7.88 2.20 -32.24
N HIS A 76 -8.18 1.19 -31.43
CA HIS A 76 -7.30 0.03 -31.20
C HIS A 76 -7.48 -1.11 -32.22
N GLY A 77 -8.51 -1.05 -33.09
CA GLY A 77 -8.83 -2.11 -34.05
C GLY A 77 -8.13 -2.04 -35.42
N THR A 78 -7.16 -1.15 -35.65
CA THR A 78 -6.64 -0.87 -37.01
C THR A 78 -5.12 -0.80 -37.17
N LEU A 79 -4.32 -1.36 -36.25
CA LEU A 79 -2.85 -1.31 -36.39
C LEU A 79 -2.18 -2.67 -36.12
N GLU A 80 -2.06 -3.48 -37.16
CA GLU A 80 -0.88 -4.32 -37.39
C GLU A 80 -0.19 -3.85 -38.69
N GLU A 81 1.15 -3.86 -38.65
CA GLU A 81 2.16 -3.54 -39.68
C GLU A 81 2.71 -2.10 -39.76
N THR A 82 3.92 -1.92 -39.19
CA THR A 82 4.98 -0.95 -39.54
C THR A 82 5.61 -1.31 -40.91
N PRO A 83 6.44 -0.47 -41.62
CA PRO A 83 7.03 0.84 -41.28
C PRO A 83 7.04 1.91 -42.43
N THR A 84 7.26 3.20 -42.10
CA THR A 84 8.29 4.12 -42.68
C THR A 84 8.06 5.59 -42.27
N HIS A 85 9.11 6.24 -41.76
CA HIS A 85 9.17 7.65 -41.30
C HIS A 85 9.08 8.67 -42.46
N PRO A 86 8.62 9.93 -42.23
CA PRO A 86 9.47 11.00 -41.67
C PRO A 86 8.79 11.85 -40.56
N ALA A 87 9.59 12.29 -39.59
CA ALA A 87 9.17 13.09 -38.43
C ALA A 87 8.54 14.45 -38.81
N PRO A 88 7.59 14.95 -37.99
CA PRO A 88 7.92 16.10 -37.11
C PRO A 88 7.15 16.05 -35.76
N PRO A 89 7.24 17.11 -34.95
CA PRO A 89 8.32 17.47 -34.04
C PRO A 89 8.09 16.92 -32.61
N ASN A 90 9.15 16.91 -31.80
CA ASN A 90 9.19 16.61 -30.36
C ASN A 90 7.84 16.80 -29.62
N ILE A 91 7.19 15.70 -29.30
CA ILE A 91 6.34 15.61 -28.11
C ILE A 91 7.08 14.68 -27.17
N GLU A 92 7.78 15.33 -26.22
CA GLU A 92 8.32 14.70 -25.03
C GLU A 92 7.26 13.75 -24.45
N SER A 93 7.67 12.51 -24.21
CA SER A 93 6.88 11.51 -23.52
C SER A 93 6.58 11.99 -22.10
N SER A 94 5.53 12.79 -21.95
CA SER A 94 5.00 13.17 -20.64
C SER A 94 4.33 11.93 -20.06
N ALA A 95 5.09 11.22 -19.22
CA ALA A 95 4.55 10.33 -18.21
C ALA A 95 3.46 11.11 -17.46
N LYS A 96 2.19 10.88 -17.80
CA LYS A 96 1.07 11.51 -17.08
C LYS A 96 1.10 11.01 -15.64
N ASP A 97 1.22 11.98 -14.74
CA ASP A 97 1.15 11.88 -13.28
C ASP A 97 0.19 10.78 -12.80
N ARG A 98 0.75 9.71 -12.24
CA ARG A 98 0.00 8.76 -11.41
C ARG A 98 0.22 9.14 -9.96
N ASN A 99 -0.85 9.47 -9.24
CA ASN A 99 -0.79 9.77 -7.81
C ASN A 99 -0.39 8.48 -7.03
N PRO A 100 0.82 8.42 -6.42
CA PRO A 100 1.27 7.26 -5.65
C PRO A 100 0.49 7.01 -4.36
N TYR A 101 -0.52 7.82 -4.02
CA TYR A 101 -1.33 7.65 -2.81
C TYR A 101 -2.81 7.42 -3.09
N LEU A 102 -3.12 6.52 -4.02
CA LEU A 102 -4.50 6.13 -4.34
C LEU A 102 -5.34 5.69 -3.11
N CYS A 103 -4.68 5.31 -2.01
CA CYS A 103 -5.29 4.92 -0.74
C CYS A 103 -5.62 6.07 0.23
N LEU A 104 -5.07 7.26 0.01
CA LEU A 104 -5.35 8.47 0.80
C LEU A 104 -6.61 9.17 0.26
N GLY A 105 -7.45 9.67 1.18
CA GLY A 105 -8.61 10.49 0.80
C GLY A 105 -8.19 11.81 0.14
N LYS A 106 -9.08 12.39 -0.68
CA LYS A 106 -8.81 13.66 -1.41
C LYS A 106 -8.41 14.83 -0.49
N ASN A 107 -8.81 14.78 0.79
CA ASN A 107 -8.51 15.80 1.79
C ASN A 107 -7.17 15.56 2.52
N ALA A 108 -6.46 14.47 2.22
CA ALA A 108 -5.15 14.23 2.80
C ALA A 108 -4.15 15.28 2.26
N PRO A 109 -3.29 15.88 3.10
CA PRO A 109 -2.31 16.87 2.65
C PRO A 109 -1.39 16.36 1.52
N LEU A 110 -1.16 15.05 1.47
CA LEU A 110 -0.39 14.34 0.42
C LEU A 110 -1.14 14.21 -0.93
N ALA A 111 -2.47 14.25 -0.92
CA ALA A 111 -3.29 14.14 -2.13
C ALA A 111 -3.44 15.47 -2.89
N ALA A 112 -3.28 16.61 -2.18
CA ALA A 112 -3.49 17.95 -2.72
C ALA A 112 -2.28 18.51 -3.51
N ALA A 113 -1.09 17.92 -3.38
CA ALA A 113 0.16 18.48 -3.90
C ALA A 113 0.95 17.47 -4.75
N ALA A 114 0.24 16.80 -5.67
CA ALA A 114 0.85 16.03 -6.74
C ALA A 114 1.32 16.99 -7.86
N ALA A 115 2.51 17.60 -7.69
CA ALA A 115 3.23 18.22 -8.80
C ALA A 115 4.73 18.35 -8.49
N VAL A 116 5.54 18.06 -9.53
CA VAL A 116 7.00 18.23 -9.66
C VAL A 116 7.86 17.04 -9.18
N VAL A 117 8.19 16.18 -10.16
CA VAL A 117 9.17 15.09 -10.06
C VAL A 117 10.56 15.62 -10.41
N GLY A 118 11.42 15.78 -9.40
CA GLY A 118 12.87 15.72 -9.57
C GLY A 118 13.37 14.39 -9.02
N ARG A 119 14.06 13.58 -9.85
CA ARG A 119 14.79 12.38 -9.41
C ARG A 119 15.99 12.83 -8.57
N SER A 120 15.84 12.84 -7.25
CA SER A 120 16.99 12.93 -6.33
C SER A 120 17.51 11.53 -6.06
N GLN A 121 18.82 11.32 -6.19
CA GLN A 121 19.47 10.08 -5.79
C GLN A 121 20.01 10.25 -4.36
N CYS A 122 19.72 9.30 -3.47
CA CYS A 122 20.48 9.15 -2.24
C CYS A 122 21.59 8.13 -2.48
N VAL A 123 22.76 8.39 -1.88
CA VAL A 123 23.89 7.46 -1.91
C VAL A 123 23.91 6.74 -0.57
N SER A 124 23.36 5.52 -0.55
CA SER A 124 23.60 4.59 0.54
C SER A 124 24.99 3.96 0.37
N ASN A 125 25.71 3.74 1.47
CA ASN A 125 26.95 2.95 1.49
C ASN A 125 26.69 1.44 1.44
N CYS A 126 25.43 1.02 1.30
CA CYS A 126 25.09 -0.39 1.15
C CYS A 126 25.70 -0.95 -0.14
N ILE A 127 26.66 -1.86 0.01
CA ILE A 127 27.27 -2.58 -1.12
C ILE A 127 26.27 -3.66 -1.55
N TYR A 128 25.86 -3.64 -2.81
CA TYR A 128 25.01 -4.66 -3.41
C TYR A 128 25.66 -5.19 -4.70
N PRO A 129 25.39 -6.45 -5.11
CA PRO A 129 25.88 -6.98 -6.37
C PRO A 129 25.35 -6.16 -7.55
N VAL A 130 26.16 -5.89 -8.58
CA VAL A 130 25.66 -5.19 -9.76
C VAL A 130 24.74 -6.14 -10.54
N PRO A 131 23.47 -5.78 -10.81
CA PRO A 131 22.59 -6.63 -11.59
C PRO A 131 23.16 -6.80 -13.02
N VAL A 132 23.34 -8.04 -13.44
CA VAL A 132 23.87 -8.38 -14.77
C VAL A 132 22.89 -7.96 -15.88
N SER A 133 21.59 -7.95 -15.58
CA SER A 133 20.52 -7.44 -16.43
C SER A 133 19.29 -7.08 -15.58
N PRO A 134 18.31 -6.33 -16.11
CA PRO A 134 17.09 -5.95 -15.37
C PRO A 134 16.13 -7.11 -15.06
N THR A 135 16.37 -8.33 -15.57
CA THR A 135 15.45 -9.48 -15.43
C THR A 135 16.15 -10.76 -14.95
N VAL A 136 17.46 -10.90 -15.17
CA VAL A 136 18.24 -12.06 -14.72
C VAL A 136 18.89 -11.77 -13.37
N ILE A 137 18.52 -12.58 -12.39
CA ILE A 137 19.10 -12.58 -11.04
C ILE A 137 20.16 -13.68 -10.98
N ASP A 138 21.42 -13.30 -10.73
CA ASP A 138 22.51 -14.24 -10.52
C ASP A 138 22.54 -14.76 -9.07
N ASP A 139 23.38 -15.77 -8.79
CA ASP A 139 23.44 -16.41 -7.47
C ASP A 139 23.90 -15.44 -6.36
N ALA A 140 24.62 -14.37 -6.70
CA ALA A 140 25.05 -13.35 -5.75
C ALA A 140 23.88 -12.41 -5.38
N MET A 141 23.17 -11.89 -6.38
CA MET A 141 21.99 -11.06 -6.19
C MET A 141 20.87 -11.84 -5.52
N HIS A 142 20.65 -13.09 -5.89
CA HIS A 142 19.70 -13.99 -5.23
C HIS A 142 19.91 -14.03 -3.72
N ARG A 143 21.11 -14.42 -3.27
CA ARG A 143 21.45 -14.50 -1.85
C ARG A 143 21.26 -13.16 -1.14
N PHE A 144 21.74 -12.08 -1.76
CA PHE A 144 21.60 -10.73 -1.21
C PHE A 144 20.13 -10.32 -1.01
N LEU A 145 19.26 -10.53 -2.01
CA LEU A 145 17.86 -10.16 -1.94
C LEU A 145 17.10 -11.03 -0.93
N ILE A 146 17.38 -12.33 -0.88
CA ILE A 146 16.78 -13.24 0.08
C ILE A 146 17.12 -12.83 1.52
N GLU A 147 18.41 -12.67 1.82
CA GLU A 147 18.89 -12.26 3.15
C GLU A 147 18.23 -10.93 3.55
N ARG A 148 18.18 -9.98 2.61
CA ARG A 148 17.56 -8.68 2.87
C ARG A 148 16.07 -8.78 3.20
N PHE A 149 15.31 -9.57 2.44
CA PHE A 149 13.88 -9.79 2.72
C PHE A 149 13.67 -10.47 4.06
N MET A 150 14.48 -11.49 4.36
CA MET A 150 14.38 -12.25 5.60
C MET A 150 14.61 -11.38 6.83
N ASP A 151 15.72 -10.64 6.82
CA ASP A 151 16.13 -9.80 7.96
C ASP A 151 15.17 -8.64 8.19
N THR A 152 14.64 -8.04 7.11
CA THR A 152 13.87 -6.79 7.19
C THR A 152 12.36 -7.03 7.33
N LEU A 153 11.80 -7.96 6.56
CA LEU A 153 10.35 -8.10 6.40
C LEU A 153 9.82 -9.42 6.95
N HIS A 154 10.46 -10.54 6.63
CA HIS A 154 9.92 -11.85 6.99
C HIS A 154 9.80 -12.03 8.51
N ASN A 155 10.79 -11.52 9.26
CA ASN A 155 10.75 -11.52 10.72
C ASN A 155 9.55 -10.74 11.29
N LEU A 156 8.98 -9.77 10.56
CA LEU A 156 7.82 -8.97 11.00
C LEU A 156 6.50 -9.46 10.40
N PHE A 157 6.57 -9.92 9.16
CA PHE A 157 5.45 -10.39 8.34
C PHE A 157 5.79 -11.79 7.81
N PRO A 158 5.70 -12.83 8.65
CA PRO A 158 6.15 -14.17 8.31
C PRO A 158 5.17 -14.88 7.37
N VAL A 159 5.24 -14.53 6.08
CA VAL A 159 4.35 -15.08 5.04
C VAL A 159 4.74 -16.52 4.65
N LEU A 160 6.04 -16.78 4.46
CA LEU A 160 6.56 -18.09 4.06
C LEU A 160 6.70 -19.04 5.28
N ASP A 161 6.53 -20.35 5.08
CA ASP A 161 6.93 -21.35 6.08
C ASP A 161 8.44 -21.55 6.10
N ASP A 162 9.03 -22.00 7.21
CA ASP A 162 10.47 -22.30 7.29
C ASP A 162 10.91 -23.29 6.20
N ASP A 163 10.11 -24.35 5.97
CA ASP A 163 10.39 -25.34 4.93
C ASP A 163 10.23 -24.78 3.50
N GLN A 164 9.22 -23.92 3.30
CA GLN A 164 8.99 -23.27 1.99
C GLN A 164 10.06 -22.22 1.70
N ALA A 165 10.48 -21.47 2.73
CA ALA A 165 11.59 -20.55 2.66
C ALA A 165 12.85 -21.32 2.25
N LEU A 166 13.21 -22.40 2.95
CA LEU A 166 14.41 -23.17 2.60
C LEU A 166 14.35 -23.73 1.16
N TYR A 167 13.20 -24.20 0.70
CA TYR A 167 13.05 -24.75 -0.65
C TYR A 167 13.11 -23.67 -1.75
N VAL A 168 12.33 -22.60 -1.61
CA VAL A 168 12.23 -21.51 -2.60
C VAL A 168 13.52 -20.67 -2.65
N LEU A 169 14.26 -20.58 -1.54
CA LEU A 169 15.38 -19.66 -1.37
C LEU A 169 16.76 -20.29 -1.54
N HIS A 170 16.87 -21.62 -1.69
CA HIS A 170 18.16 -22.29 -1.87
C HIS A 170 18.31 -23.02 -3.22
N ALA A 171 17.27 -23.04 -4.05
CA ALA A 171 17.26 -23.78 -5.32
C ALA A 171 16.92 -22.91 -6.56
N PRO A 172 17.59 -21.77 -6.82
CA PRO A 172 17.22 -20.81 -7.87
C PRO A 172 17.30 -21.35 -9.31
N ARG A 173 17.85 -22.56 -9.51
CA ARG A 173 18.04 -23.21 -10.82
C ARG A 173 17.19 -24.48 -11.02
N GLN A 174 16.27 -24.77 -10.10
CA GLN A 174 15.34 -25.88 -10.24
C GLN A 174 14.05 -25.43 -10.93
N ASP A 175 13.36 -26.38 -11.57
CA ASP A 175 12.04 -26.15 -12.15
C ASP A 175 11.02 -25.91 -11.03
N HIS A 176 10.78 -24.64 -10.70
CA HIS A 176 9.78 -24.22 -9.74
C HIS A 176 8.37 -24.34 -10.34
N SER A 177 7.39 -24.62 -9.47
CA SER A 177 5.99 -24.48 -9.88
C SER A 177 5.67 -23.00 -10.24
N PRO A 178 4.60 -22.74 -11.02
CA PRO A 178 4.16 -21.37 -11.31
C PRO A 178 3.95 -20.53 -10.03
N GLY A 179 3.38 -21.13 -8.99
CA GLY A 179 3.18 -20.48 -7.69
C GLY A 179 4.48 -20.18 -6.96
N GLN A 180 5.43 -21.13 -6.93
CA GLN A 180 6.75 -20.90 -6.33
C GLN A 180 7.54 -19.81 -7.07
N THR A 181 7.45 -19.78 -8.40
CA THR A 181 8.04 -18.73 -9.24
C THR A 181 7.43 -17.36 -8.93
N PHE A 182 6.11 -17.30 -8.76
CA PHE A 182 5.42 -16.09 -8.31
C PHE A 182 5.96 -15.60 -6.96
N LEU A 183 6.00 -16.47 -5.96
CA LEU A 183 6.44 -16.14 -4.60
C LEU A 183 7.90 -15.67 -4.60
N LEU A 184 8.81 -16.37 -5.29
CA LEU A 184 10.22 -16.00 -5.37
C LEU A 184 10.42 -14.62 -6.02
N LYS A 185 9.76 -14.35 -7.15
CA LYS A 185 9.85 -13.04 -7.81
C LYS A 185 9.25 -11.92 -6.96
N MET A 186 8.18 -12.20 -6.20
CA MET A 186 7.62 -11.25 -5.24
C MET A 186 8.57 -10.95 -4.08
N VAL A 187 9.24 -11.97 -3.54
CA VAL A 187 10.28 -11.82 -2.51
C VAL A 187 11.42 -10.93 -3.02
N TYR A 188 11.95 -11.20 -4.22
CA TYR A 188 12.98 -10.34 -4.83
C TYR A 188 12.49 -8.90 -5.02
N SER A 189 11.25 -8.74 -5.51
CA SER A 189 10.66 -7.42 -5.73
C SER A 189 10.56 -6.62 -4.43
N LEU A 190 10.16 -7.26 -3.33
CA LEU A 190 10.11 -6.66 -2.00
C LEU A 190 11.49 -6.33 -1.45
N ALA A 191 12.44 -7.26 -1.55
CA ALA A 191 13.81 -7.08 -1.09
C ALA A 191 14.49 -5.84 -1.69
N CYS A 192 14.21 -5.55 -2.96
CA CYS A 192 14.71 -4.36 -3.65
C CYS A 192 14.26 -3.03 -2.98
N HIS A 193 13.16 -3.02 -2.22
CA HIS A 193 12.71 -1.85 -1.47
C HIS A 193 13.33 -1.74 -0.07
N CYS A 194 13.87 -2.84 0.45
CA CYS A 194 14.42 -2.96 1.80
C CYS A 194 15.86 -2.44 1.93
N LEU A 195 16.30 -1.58 1.01
CA LEU A 195 17.61 -0.95 1.13
C LEU A 195 17.57 0.17 2.19
N PRO A 196 18.63 0.30 3.02
CA PRO A 196 18.72 1.31 4.07
C PRO A 196 18.76 2.72 3.48
N VAL A 197 18.43 3.73 4.29
CA VAL A 197 18.35 5.16 3.89
C VAL A 197 17.34 5.41 2.76
N ASN A 198 16.39 4.51 2.55
CA ASN A 198 15.42 4.57 1.47
C ASN A 198 16.04 4.62 0.06
N ASP A 199 17.17 3.93 -0.13
CA ASP A 199 17.82 3.83 -1.44
C ASP A 199 16.83 3.27 -2.50
N ASN A 200 16.80 3.93 -3.66
CA ASN A 200 15.89 3.65 -4.77
C ASN A 200 16.55 2.95 -5.97
N ARG A 201 17.84 2.62 -5.90
CA ARG A 201 18.60 2.07 -7.03
C ARG A 201 18.06 0.74 -7.57
N LEU A 202 17.42 -0.06 -6.72
CA LEU A 202 16.83 -1.35 -7.12
C LEU A 202 15.32 -1.27 -7.41
N VAL A 203 14.70 -0.08 -7.39
CA VAL A 203 13.25 0.07 -7.62
C VAL A 203 12.85 -0.32 -9.05
N ASP A 204 13.68 -0.03 -10.05
CA ASP A 204 13.40 -0.41 -11.44
C ASP A 204 13.46 -1.94 -11.64
N LEU A 205 14.42 -2.60 -10.96
CA LEU A 205 14.51 -4.07 -10.90
C LEU A 205 13.28 -4.66 -10.21
N SER A 206 12.88 -4.08 -9.06
CA SER A 206 11.66 -4.45 -8.33
C SER A 206 10.41 -4.44 -9.22
N GLY A 207 10.25 -3.37 -10.02
CA GLY A 207 9.10 -3.22 -10.93
C GLY A 207 9.10 -4.25 -12.06
N SER A 208 10.27 -4.65 -12.56
CA SER A 208 10.39 -5.69 -13.59
C SER A 208 10.03 -7.07 -13.05
N LEU A 209 10.59 -7.43 -11.90
CA LEU A 209 10.28 -8.69 -11.20
C LEU A 209 8.81 -8.81 -10.81
N TYR A 210 8.20 -7.70 -10.37
CA TYR A 210 6.76 -7.63 -10.07
C TYR A 210 5.91 -7.89 -11.32
N ARG A 211 6.22 -7.23 -12.45
CA ARG A 211 5.46 -7.46 -13.70
C ARG A 211 5.58 -8.91 -14.17
N GLU A 212 6.76 -9.51 -14.03
CA GLU A 212 6.97 -10.92 -14.37
C GLU A 212 6.24 -11.88 -13.41
N SER A 213 6.16 -11.56 -12.12
CA SER A 213 5.40 -12.40 -11.18
C SER A 213 3.91 -12.40 -11.50
N LEU A 214 3.35 -11.25 -11.88
CA LEU A 214 1.92 -11.14 -12.19
C LEU A 214 1.44 -12.04 -13.34
N ILE A 215 2.33 -12.51 -14.22
CA ILE A 215 1.97 -13.48 -15.27
C ILE A 215 1.37 -14.77 -14.67
N TYR A 216 1.76 -15.12 -13.45
CA TYR A 216 1.33 -16.33 -12.76
C TYR A 216 0.16 -16.12 -11.79
N ILE A 217 -0.38 -14.89 -11.67
CA ILE A 217 -1.39 -14.57 -10.64
C ILE A 217 -2.69 -15.36 -10.83
N ASP A 218 -3.18 -15.50 -12.06
CA ASP A 218 -4.42 -16.23 -12.34
C ASP A 218 -4.28 -17.72 -12.04
N THR A 219 -3.08 -18.27 -12.27
CA THR A 219 -2.78 -19.67 -11.93
C THR A 219 -2.74 -19.85 -10.41
N LEU A 220 -2.15 -18.89 -9.69
CA LEU A 220 -2.06 -18.93 -8.24
C LEU A 220 -3.44 -18.78 -7.56
N LEU A 221 -4.29 -17.89 -8.07
CA LEU A 221 -5.62 -17.62 -7.49
C LEU A 221 -6.69 -18.63 -7.90
N LYS A 222 -6.39 -19.52 -8.85
CA LYS A 222 -7.33 -20.56 -9.30
C LYS A 222 -7.67 -21.54 -8.19
N ASP A 223 -6.66 -21.98 -7.46
CA ASP A 223 -6.80 -22.93 -6.38
C ASP A 223 -6.86 -22.14 -5.07
N HIS A 224 -7.99 -22.18 -4.36
CA HIS A 224 -8.15 -21.51 -3.06
C HIS A 224 -7.23 -22.22 -2.05
N SER A 225 -5.97 -21.81 -2.00
CA SER A 225 -4.88 -22.50 -1.30
C SER A 225 -4.13 -21.56 -0.36
N ILE A 226 -3.28 -22.13 0.50
CA ILE A 226 -2.37 -21.34 1.34
C ILE A 226 -1.45 -20.48 0.45
N GLU A 227 -0.96 -21.04 -0.67
CA GLU A 227 -0.07 -20.34 -1.60
C GLU A 227 -0.75 -19.12 -2.22
N ALA A 228 -2.05 -19.19 -2.49
CA ALA A 228 -2.85 -18.04 -2.91
C ALA A 228 -2.87 -16.94 -1.85
N VAL A 229 -3.16 -17.28 -0.58
CA VAL A 229 -3.13 -16.33 0.55
C VAL A 229 -1.74 -15.70 0.69
N GLN A 230 -0.68 -16.51 0.64
CA GLN A 230 0.70 -16.03 0.70
C GLN A 230 1.02 -15.04 -0.42
N GLY A 231 0.62 -15.36 -1.66
CA GLY A 231 0.82 -14.48 -2.80
C GLY A 231 0.10 -13.14 -2.65
N ILE A 232 -1.16 -13.15 -2.21
CA ILE A 232 -1.93 -11.91 -1.98
C ILE A 232 -1.31 -11.10 -0.83
N LEU A 233 -0.81 -11.74 0.23
CA LEU A 233 -0.13 -11.05 1.32
C LEU A 233 1.19 -10.41 0.87
N LEU A 234 1.96 -11.07 0.01
CA LEU A 234 3.16 -10.46 -0.58
C LEU A 234 2.79 -9.29 -1.50
N LEU A 235 1.67 -9.35 -2.23
CA LEU A 235 1.15 -8.22 -3.00
C LEU A 235 0.73 -7.05 -2.09
N ALA A 236 0.07 -7.35 -0.97
CA ALA A 236 -0.32 -6.35 0.03
C ALA A 236 0.92 -5.66 0.63
N LEU A 237 1.91 -6.45 1.04
CA LEU A 237 3.17 -5.95 1.58
C LEU A 237 3.92 -5.12 0.53
N ARG A 238 3.94 -5.55 -0.75
CA ARG A 238 4.57 -4.80 -1.85
C ARG A 238 3.89 -3.46 -2.08
N SER A 239 2.57 -3.42 -1.94
CA SER A 239 1.77 -2.19 -2.03
C SER A 239 2.07 -1.18 -0.92
N SER A 240 2.65 -1.62 0.21
CA SER A 240 3.14 -0.71 1.26
C SER A 240 4.41 0.07 0.83
N PHE A 241 5.13 -0.40 -0.18
CA PHE A 241 6.30 0.30 -0.75
C PHE A 241 5.99 1.02 -2.07
N ASP A 242 4.97 0.56 -2.79
CA ASP A 242 4.51 1.15 -4.04
C ASP A 242 3.00 1.05 -4.14
N ALA A 243 2.33 2.14 -3.77
CA ALA A 243 0.88 2.20 -3.81
C ALA A 243 0.32 2.41 -5.24
N THR A 244 1.15 2.45 -6.28
CA THR A 244 0.67 2.49 -7.68
C THR A 244 0.23 1.12 -8.18
N THR A 245 0.71 0.04 -7.56
CA THR A 245 0.54 -1.34 -8.05
C THR A 245 -0.59 -2.12 -7.35
N GLY A 246 -1.34 -1.49 -6.43
CA GLY A 246 -2.45 -2.15 -5.75
C GLY A 246 -2.98 -1.39 -4.56
N ASN A 247 -4.25 -1.61 -4.22
CA ASN A 247 -4.84 -1.07 -3.00
C ASN A 247 -4.55 -2.01 -1.84
N ILE A 248 -3.61 -1.61 -0.97
CA ILE A 248 -3.21 -2.41 0.19
C ILE A 248 -4.40 -2.85 1.05
N GLY A 249 -5.38 -1.97 1.31
CA GLY A 249 -6.55 -2.31 2.12
C GLY A 249 -7.42 -3.39 1.48
N GLN A 250 -7.60 -3.35 0.15
CA GLN A 250 -8.35 -4.39 -0.56
C GLN A 250 -7.61 -5.73 -0.56
N LEU A 251 -6.29 -5.73 -0.77
CA LEU A 251 -5.47 -6.94 -0.77
C LEU A 251 -5.44 -7.61 0.62
N VAL A 252 -5.30 -6.80 1.68
CA VAL A 252 -5.36 -7.29 3.07
C VAL A 252 -6.73 -7.88 3.38
N ASN A 253 -7.82 -7.19 3.02
CA ASN A 253 -9.19 -7.70 3.23
C ASN A 253 -9.49 -8.98 2.43
N PHE A 254 -9.00 -9.07 1.19
CA PHE A 254 -9.15 -10.26 0.37
C PHE A 254 -8.38 -11.44 0.99
N SER A 255 -7.15 -11.21 1.45
CA SER A 255 -6.34 -12.21 2.17
C SER A 255 -7.05 -12.70 3.43
N TYR A 256 -7.62 -11.79 4.23
CA TYR A 256 -8.35 -12.14 5.45
C TYR A 256 -9.56 -13.02 5.17
N ARG A 257 -10.37 -12.65 4.16
CA ARG A 257 -11.56 -13.42 3.77
C ARG A 257 -11.21 -14.81 3.26
N LEU A 258 -10.21 -14.93 2.39
CA LEU A 258 -9.75 -16.21 1.88
C LEU A 258 -9.20 -17.09 3.02
N LEU A 259 -8.51 -16.49 3.98
CA LEU A 259 -7.99 -17.21 5.15
C LEU A 259 -9.10 -17.74 6.06
N ILE A 260 -10.17 -16.97 6.28
CA ILE A 260 -11.36 -17.43 7.00
C ILE A 260 -12.02 -18.59 6.26
N GLU A 261 -12.20 -18.47 4.95
CA GLU A 261 -12.80 -19.51 4.12
C GLU A 261 -12.00 -20.82 4.22
N LEU A 262 -10.67 -20.75 4.11
CA LEU A 262 -9.81 -21.92 4.28
C LEU A 262 -9.89 -22.50 5.69
N SER A 263 -9.99 -21.65 6.72
CA SER A 263 -10.07 -22.10 8.11
C SER A 263 -11.36 -22.85 8.44
N SER A 264 -12.43 -22.56 7.70
CA SER A 264 -13.71 -23.25 7.86
C SER A 264 -13.69 -24.69 7.33
N HIS A 265 -12.70 -25.03 6.49
CA HIS A 265 -12.64 -26.32 5.78
C HIS A 265 -11.53 -27.28 6.27
N SER A 266 -10.57 -26.84 7.10
CA SER A 266 -9.38 -27.64 7.46
C SER A 266 -9.42 -28.22 8.89
N VAL A 267 -9.25 -29.54 9.02
CA VAL A 267 -9.17 -30.26 10.31
C VAL A 267 -7.70 -30.37 10.78
N LEU A 268 -7.37 -29.62 11.84
CA LEU A 268 -6.28 -29.81 12.81
C LEU A 268 -4.79 -29.68 12.39
N GLN A 269 -4.34 -29.96 11.15
CA GLN A 269 -2.88 -29.95 10.81
C GLN A 269 -2.33 -28.63 10.23
N MET A 270 -3.17 -27.74 9.67
CA MET A 270 -2.74 -26.44 9.09
C MET A 270 -2.74 -25.27 10.10
N SER A 271 -2.93 -25.56 11.39
CA SER A 271 -3.16 -24.56 12.44
C SER A 271 -2.03 -23.53 12.58
N GLN A 272 -0.77 -23.96 12.53
CA GLN A 272 0.38 -23.06 12.78
C GLN A 272 0.64 -22.10 11.62
N THR A 273 0.67 -22.59 10.38
CA THR A 273 0.81 -21.77 9.16
C THR A 273 -0.34 -20.78 9.05
N MET A 274 -1.59 -21.24 9.28
CA MET A 274 -2.75 -20.37 9.22
C MET A 274 -2.72 -19.30 10.32
N GLY A 275 -2.38 -19.67 11.56
CA GLY A 275 -2.19 -18.72 12.66
C GLY A 275 -1.12 -17.67 12.36
N ARG A 276 -0.02 -18.07 11.73
CA ARG A 276 1.04 -17.16 11.31
C ARG A 276 0.61 -16.20 10.21
N LEU A 277 -0.15 -16.67 9.23
CA LEU A 277 -0.75 -15.83 8.19
C LEU A 277 -1.83 -14.89 8.76
N GLN A 278 -2.61 -15.35 9.74
CA GLN A 278 -3.58 -14.51 10.47
C GLN A 278 -2.86 -13.36 11.18
N CYS A 279 -1.75 -13.63 11.87
CA CYS A 279 -0.92 -12.60 12.49
C CYS A 279 -0.38 -11.60 11.45
N THR A 280 0.04 -12.09 10.28
CA THR A 280 0.51 -11.21 9.20
C THR A 280 -0.59 -10.30 8.65
N VAL A 281 -1.80 -10.85 8.43
CA VAL A 281 -3.00 -10.09 8.05
C VAL A 281 -3.31 -9.03 9.10
N TYR A 282 -3.31 -9.42 10.38
CA TYR A 282 -3.58 -8.54 11.52
C TYR A 282 -2.61 -7.35 11.56
N CYS A 283 -1.30 -7.62 11.45
CA CYS A 283 -0.26 -6.59 11.45
C CYS A 283 -0.33 -5.67 10.22
N LEU A 284 -0.56 -6.21 9.02
CA LEU A 284 -0.73 -5.37 7.81
C LEU A 284 -1.98 -4.50 7.90
N THR A 285 -3.06 -5.01 8.49
CA THR A 285 -4.26 -4.24 8.78
C THR A 285 -3.93 -3.10 9.75
N GLY A 286 -3.14 -3.38 10.79
CA GLY A 286 -2.71 -2.40 11.79
C GLY A 286 -1.90 -1.26 11.19
N LEU A 287 -0.96 -1.61 10.32
CA LEU A 287 -0.14 -0.67 9.55
C LEU A 287 -1.01 0.30 8.73
N VAL A 288 -2.02 -0.22 8.02
CA VAL A 288 -2.92 0.60 7.20
C VAL A 288 -3.88 1.42 8.07
N ALA A 289 -4.47 0.81 9.09
CA ALA A 289 -5.45 1.45 9.98
C ALA A 289 -4.82 2.59 10.79
N GLY A 290 -3.59 2.42 11.26
CA GLY A 290 -2.86 3.47 11.99
C GLY A 290 -2.47 4.65 11.11
N ALA A 291 -2.08 4.40 9.87
CA ALA A 291 -1.64 5.47 8.98
C ALA A 291 -2.80 6.22 8.31
N LEU A 292 -3.96 5.57 8.12
CA LEU A 292 -5.09 6.13 7.36
C LEU A 292 -6.32 6.43 8.23
N ASP A 293 -6.21 6.31 9.55
CA ASP A 293 -7.31 6.44 10.52
C ASP A 293 -8.56 5.64 10.10
N ARG A 294 -8.35 4.43 9.56
CA ARG A 294 -9.41 3.53 9.11
C ARG A 294 -9.92 2.64 10.24
N PRO A 295 -11.19 2.20 10.20
CA PRO A 295 -11.71 1.23 11.15
C PRO A 295 -10.94 -0.10 11.06
N TYR A 296 -10.84 -0.77 12.20
CA TYR A 296 -10.09 -2.01 12.38
C TYR A 296 -11.06 -3.18 12.57
N ASP A 297 -11.41 -3.87 11.48
CA ASP A 297 -12.43 -4.93 11.47
C ASP A 297 -11.83 -6.35 11.45
N VAL A 298 -10.58 -6.51 11.89
CA VAL A 298 -9.89 -7.80 11.95
C VAL A 298 -9.82 -8.26 13.41
N ALA A 299 -10.23 -9.50 13.65
CA ALA A 299 -10.17 -10.09 15.00
C ALA A 299 -8.72 -10.30 15.44
N GLU A 300 -8.47 -10.12 16.74
CA GLU A 300 -7.15 -10.43 17.31
C GLU A 300 -6.85 -11.93 17.20
N PRO A 301 -5.64 -12.33 16.74
CA PRO A 301 -5.28 -13.74 16.65
C PRO A 301 -5.16 -14.38 18.04
N ASP A 302 -5.48 -15.67 18.13
CA ASP A 302 -5.35 -16.44 19.37
C ASP A 302 -3.89 -16.50 19.85
N SER A 303 -3.67 -16.67 21.16
CA SER A 303 -2.31 -16.78 21.73
C SER A 303 -1.47 -17.90 21.10
N SER A 304 -2.11 -19.00 20.66
CA SER A 304 -1.44 -20.10 19.95
C SER A 304 -0.99 -19.72 18.53
N ALA A 305 -1.77 -18.89 17.84
CA ALA A 305 -1.44 -18.35 16.53
C ALA A 305 -0.29 -17.32 16.63
N ILE A 306 -0.30 -16.49 17.67
CA ILE A 306 0.79 -15.56 17.95
C ILE A 306 2.08 -16.33 18.25
N ALA A 307 2.00 -17.36 19.10
CA ALA A 307 3.14 -18.19 19.49
C ALA A 307 3.75 -18.99 18.32
N SER A 308 3.04 -19.21 17.21
CA SER A 308 3.59 -19.87 16.02
C SER A 308 4.42 -18.94 15.11
N THR A 309 4.58 -17.66 15.50
CA THR A 309 5.31 -16.65 14.73
C THR A 309 6.67 -16.32 15.35
N THR A 310 7.50 -15.59 14.61
CA THR A 310 8.80 -15.07 15.06
C THR A 310 8.63 -14.12 16.26
N GLU A 311 9.67 -13.97 17.10
CA GLU A 311 9.60 -13.04 18.26
C GLU A 311 9.30 -11.59 17.86
N GLN A 312 9.79 -11.17 16.69
CA GLN A 312 9.52 -9.84 16.14
C GLN A 312 8.05 -9.69 15.71
N ALA A 313 7.45 -10.69 15.07
CA ALA A 313 6.04 -10.69 14.70
C ALA A 313 5.13 -10.71 15.94
N GLN A 314 5.48 -11.50 16.96
CA GLN A 314 4.76 -11.50 18.25
C GLN A 314 4.74 -10.09 18.89
N SER A 315 5.89 -9.42 18.88
CA SER A 315 6.02 -8.05 19.39
C SER A 315 5.18 -7.07 18.56
N LEU A 316 5.16 -7.24 17.24
CA LEU A 316 4.36 -6.40 16.34
C LEU A 316 2.85 -6.58 16.58
N CYS A 317 2.39 -7.83 16.75
CA CYS A 317 1.01 -8.14 17.11
C CYS A 317 0.61 -7.43 18.42
N ALA A 318 1.44 -7.52 19.46
CA ALA A 318 1.18 -6.85 20.74
C ALA A 318 1.09 -5.32 20.60
N ILE A 319 1.94 -4.70 19.78
CA ILE A 319 1.88 -3.25 19.51
C ILE A 319 0.57 -2.88 18.81
N TYR A 320 0.15 -3.63 17.80
CA TYR A 320 -1.09 -3.34 17.08
C TYR A 320 -2.35 -3.67 17.89
N ALA A 321 -2.29 -4.61 18.83
CA ALA A 321 -3.35 -4.84 19.82
C ALA A 321 -3.60 -3.61 20.69
N LEU A 322 -2.54 -2.93 21.15
CA LEU A 322 -2.69 -1.65 21.86
C LEU A 322 -3.36 -0.58 21.00
N GLN A 323 -3.00 -0.49 19.72
CA GLN A 323 -3.66 0.46 18.81
C GLN A 323 -5.13 0.12 18.58
N ALA A 324 -5.46 -1.17 18.46
CA ALA A 324 -6.84 -1.63 18.29
C ALA A 324 -7.71 -1.30 19.51
N LEU A 325 -7.20 -1.58 20.73
CA LEU A 325 -7.88 -1.22 21.99
C LEU A 325 -8.13 0.29 22.10
N HIS A 326 -7.12 1.11 21.78
CA HIS A 326 -7.26 2.56 21.78
C HIS A 326 -8.35 3.04 20.81
N ARG A 327 -8.44 2.45 19.61
CA ARG A 327 -9.51 2.77 18.63
C ARG A 327 -10.89 2.33 19.10
N ALA A 328 -10.98 1.25 19.89
CA ALA A 328 -12.23 0.80 20.48
C ALA A 328 -12.72 1.71 21.63
N GLY A 329 -11.91 2.68 22.06
CA GLY A 329 -12.24 3.61 23.14
C GLY A 329 -11.86 3.09 24.54
N ASP A 330 -11.21 1.93 24.61
CA ASP A 330 -10.66 1.40 25.86
C ASP A 330 -9.38 2.16 26.21
N THR A 331 -9.17 2.45 27.50
CA THR A 331 -7.91 3.06 27.95
C THR A 331 -6.78 2.03 27.78
N PRO A 332 -5.81 2.26 26.88
CA PRO A 332 -4.80 1.26 26.62
C PRO A 332 -3.92 1.08 27.86
N THR A 333 -3.84 -0.14 28.37
CA THR A 333 -2.80 -0.51 29.34
C THR A 333 -1.45 -0.40 28.66
N THR A 334 -0.45 0.14 29.36
CA THR A 334 0.93 0.18 28.89
C THR A 334 1.39 -1.23 28.53
N LEU A 335 2.24 -1.35 27.49
CA LEU A 335 2.83 -2.63 27.11
C LEU A 335 3.54 -3.27 28.31
N ASP A 336 3.39 -4.58 28.50
CA ASP A 336 4.03 -5.30 29.60
C ASP A 336 5.54 -5.09 29.59
N SER A 337 6.15 -4.96 30.77
CA SER A 337 7.60 -4.72 30.93
C SER A 337 8.46 -5.81 30.30
N THR A 338 7.95 -7.04 30.20
CA THR A 338 8.59 -8.16 29.50
C THR A 338 8.63 -7.95 27.99
N THR A 339 7.54 -7.49 27.40
CA THR A 339 7.44 -7.17 25.97
C THR A 339 8.30 -5.95 25.63
N LEU A 340 8.31 -4.94 26.49
CA LEU A 340 9.16 -3.76 26.34
C LEU A 340 10.66 -4.13 26.37
N ASN A 341 11.07 -5.00 27.31
CA ASN A 341 12.44 -5.52 27.37
C ASN A 341 12.82 -6.38 26.13
N LYS A 342 11.87 -7.08 25.51
CA LYS A 342 12.10 -7.80 24.25
C LYS A 342 12.26 -6.83 23.08
N LEU A 343 11.46 -5.76 23.06
CA LEU A 343 11.54 -4.69 22.07
C LEU A 343 12.87 -3.92 22.15
N ASP A 344 13.34 -3.60 23.36
CA ASP A 344 14.64 -2.94 23.56
C ASP A 344 15.83 -3.80 23.12
N LYS A 345 15.68 -5.13 23.21
CA LYS A 345 16.67 -6.09 22.69
C LYS A 345 16.54 -6.34 21.19
N SER A 346 15.39 -5.99 20.60
CA SER A 346 15.15 -6.17 19.17
C SER A 346 15.99 -5.18 18.37
N GLN A 347 16.80 -5.69 17.44
CA GLN A 347 17.55 -4.85 16.51
C GLN A 347 16.68 -4.29 15.35
N SER A 348 15.36 -4.47 15.42
CA SER A 348 14.43 -4.09 14.35
C SER A 348 14.00 -2.63 14.46
N HIS A 349 14.54 -1.79 13.58
CA HIS A 349 14.21 -0.37 13.50
C HIS A 349 12.73 -0.12 13.16
N ILE A 350 12.08 -1.01 12.39
CA ILE A 350 10.65 -0.91 12.06
C ILE A 350 9.79 -1.13 13.30
N LEU A 351 10.15 -2.07 14.19
CA LEU A 351 9.42 -2.29 15.45
C LEU A 351 9.50 -1.07 16.36
N VAL A 352 10.71 -0.53 16.54
CA VAL A 352 10.92 0.67 17.36
C VAL A 352 10.10 1.83 16.82
N ALA A 353 10.14 2.09 15.50
CA ALA A 353 9.32 3.14 14.90
C ALA A 353 7.82 2.89 15.08
N THR A 354 7.36 1.63 14.94
CA THR A 354 5.93 1.28 15.11
C THR A 354 5.47 1.45 16.57
N LEU A 355 6.33 1.12 17.53
CA LEU A 355 6.07 1.39 18.95
C LEU A 355 5.92 2.90 19.21
N GLN A 356 6.84 3.71 18.67
CA GLN A 356 6.76 5.17 18.82
C GLN A 356 5.53 5.77 18.11
N GLN A 357 5.11 5.21 16.96
CA GLN A 357 3.82 5.57 16.34
C GLN A 357 2.65 5.29 17.27
N THR A 358 2.64 4.12 17.91
CA THR A 358 1.60 3.74 18.87
C THR A 358 1.57 4.68 20.06
N TYR A 359 2.71 5.04 20.65
CA TYR A 359 2.74 6.00 21.74
C TYR A 359 2.24 7.38 21.31
N LEU A 360 2.63 7.85 20.12
CA LEU A 360 2.13 9.13 19.60
C LEU A 360 0.60 9.11 19.40
N LEU A 361 0.01 7.96 19.07
CA LEU A 361 -1.45 7.80 18.97
C LEU A 361 -2.13 7.75 20.34
N THR A 362 -1.64 6.91 21.25
CA THR A 362 -2.34 6.57 22.50
C THR A 362 -2.09 7.57 23.62
N GLN A 363 -0.87 8.08 23.73
CA GLN A 363 -0.39 8.97 24.79
C GLN A 363 0.57 10.01 24.19
N PRO A 364 0.05 10.97 23.41
CA PRO A 364 0.88 11.93 22.70
C PRO A 364 1.69 12.79 23.68
N SER A 365 3.02 12.83 23.47
CA SER A 365 3.95 13.65 24.25
C SER A 365 5.04 14.21 23.34
N ILE A 366 5.73 15.26 23.80
CA ILE A 366 6.86 15.87 23.08
C ILE A 366 7.96 14.82 22.88
N GLU A 367 8.23 14.03 23.92
CA GLU A 367 9.23 12.96 23.91
C GLU A 367 8.89 11.88 22.87
N CYS A 368 7.65 11.40 22.82
CA CYS A 368 7.23 10.41 21.83
C CYS A 368 7.39 10.92 20.40
N ALA A 369 7.07 12.20 20.15
CA ALA A 369 7.26 12.81 18.84
C ALA A 369 8.74 12.93 18.46
N GLN A 370 9.62 13.30 19.39
CA GLN A 370 11.08 13.34 19.17
C GLN A 370 11.65 11.95 18.93
N ASN A 371 11.27 10.96 19.74
CA ASN A 371 11.70 9.57 19.61
C ASN A 371 11.26 8.97 18.27
N LEU A 372 10.05 9.29 17.80
CA LEU A 372 9.58 8.84 16.49
C LEU A 372 10.41 9.46 15.35
N LEU A 373 10.70 10.76 15.41
CA LEU A 373 11.55 11.42 14.40
C LEU A 373 12.96 10.86 14.40
N SER A 374 13.54 10.63 15.58
CA SER A 374 14.86 10.01 15.75
C SER A 374 14.90 8.59 15.18
N ALA A 375 13.88 7.76 15.48
CA ALA A 375 13.77 6.40 14.96
C ALA A 375 13.73 6.36 13.42
N TYR A 376 13.11 7.36 12.78
CA TYR A 376 13.09 7.47 11.32
C TYR A 376 14.35 8.09 10.71
N ASP A 377 15.14 8.86 11.46
CA ASP A 377 16.39 9.46 10.97
C ASP A 377 17.55 8.44 10.89
N ASP A 378 17.42 7.29 11.56
CA ASP A 378 18.40 6.21 11.54
C ASP A 378 18.71 5.74 10.11
N ASP A 379 20.00 5.62 9.79
CA ASP A 379 20.47 5.24 8.45
C ASP A 379 20.10 3.80 8.08
N ARG A 380 19.82 2.92 9.05
CA ARG A 380 19.39 1.53 8.80
C ARG A 380 17.89 1.41 8.54
N MET A 381 17.13 2.49 8.74
CA MET A 381 15.69 2.46 8.62
C MET A 381 15.26 2.25 7.16
N VAL A 382 14.24 1.41 7.00
CA VAL A 382 13.57 1.16 5.73
C VAL A 382 12.20 1.84 5.77
N TYR A 383 11.93 2.69 4.78
CA TYR A 383 10.69 3.45 4.72
C TYR A 383 9.63 2.73 3.91
N ASN A 384 8.37 3.01 4.23
CA ASN A 384 7.21 2.63 3.45
C ASN A 384 6.41 3.91 3.07
N ILE A 385 5.35 3.76 2.28
CA ILE A 385 4.55 4.90 1.80
C ILE A 385 3.98 5.76 2.93
N PHE A 386 3.77 5.19 4.12
CA PHE A 386 3.17 5.84 5.27
C PHE A 386 4.20 6.58 6.14
N THR A 387 5.50 6.33 5.96
CA THR A 387 6.56 6.97 6.73
C THR A 387 6.45 8.51 6.69
N SER A 388 6.24 9.07 5.50
CA SER A 388 6.06 10.52 5.30
C SER A 388 4.91 11.11 6.14
N HIS A 389 3.79 10.38 6.23
CA HIS A 389 2.63 10.78 7.01
C HIS A 389 2.94 10.81 8.52
N TRP A 390 3.63 9.78 9.03
CA TRP A 390 4.02 9.71 10.43
C TRP A 390 5.01 10.82 10.83
N ILE A 391 5.97 11.13 9.95
CA ILE A 391 6.90 12.25 10.14
C ILE A 391 6.14 13.57 10.24
N TYR A 392 5.18 13.79 9.33
CA TYR A 392 4.33 14.98 9.38
C TYR A 392 3.52 15.07 10.67
N ARG A 393 2.92 13.97 11.14
CA ARG A 393 2.17 13.94 12.41
C ARG A 393 3.06 14.30 13.60
N ALA A 394 4.24 13.70 13.71
CA ALA A 394 5.18 13.98 14.79
C ALA A 394 5.65 15.44 14.78
N ALA A 395 6.07 15.94 13.61
CA ALA A 395 6.53 17.31 13.45
C ALA A 395 5.41 18.33 13.73
N SER A 396 4.19 18.08 13.25
CA SER A 396 3.03 18.92 13.52
C SER A 396 2.69 18.96 15.01
N TYR A 397 2.82 17.81 15.70
CA TYR A 397 2.63 17.75 17.14
C TYR A 397 3.65 18.62 17.88
N LEU A 398 4.94 18.53 17.53
CA LEU A 398 5.99 19.38 18.10
C LEU A 398 5.75 20.86 17.82
N ILE A 399 5.41 21.23 16.58
CA ILE A 399 5.11 22.61 16.23
C ILE A 399 4.00 23.15 17.12
N ASN A 400 2.95 22.37 17.40
CA ASN A 400 1.81 22.83 18.18
C ASN A 400 2.08 22.88 19.70
N HIS A 401 2.87 21.95 20.25
CA HIS A 401 2.98 21.73 21.71
C HIS A 401 4.34 22.00 22.33
N ALA A 402 5.41 22.08 21.53
CA ALA A 402 6.76 22.34 22.01
C ALA A 402 7.19 23.79 21.71
N ASP A 403 8.30 24.20 22.35
CA ASP A 403 8.83 25.57 22.25
C ASP A 403 10.33 25.60 21.90
N GLY A 404 10.76 26.71 21.30
CA GLY A 404 12.18 27.04 21.09
C GLY A 404 12.94 26.05 20.19
N ASP A 405 14.03 25.51 20.73
CA ASP A 405 14.98 24.66 20.02
C ASP A 405 14.39 23.30 19.66
N THR A 406 13.54 22.74 20.54
CA THR A 406 12.90 21.43 20.32
C THR A 406 12.07 21.37 19.04
N VAL A 407 11.33 22.44 18.73
CA VAL A 407 10.58 22.58 17.48
C VAL A 407 11.52 22.69 16.29
N THR A 408 12.62 23.44 16.44
CA THR A 408 13.58 23.67 15.37
C THR A 408 14.30 22.39 15.00
N ASP A 409 14.81 21.65 15.97
CA ASP A 409 15.49 20.36 15.78
C ASP A 409 14.54 19.34 15.16
N GLY A 410 13.32 19.22 15.70
CA GLY A 410 12.29 18.32 15.15
C GLY A 410 11.94 18.65 13.70
N CYS A 411 11.82 19.94 13.36
CA CYS A 411 11.56 20.36 11.97
C CYS A 411 12.73 20.05 11.02
N ILE A 412 13.97 20.17 11.49
CA ILE A 412 15.17 19.84 10.68
C ILE A 412 15.18 18.35 10.36
N VAL A 413 14.99 17.51 11.38
CA VAL A 413 14.93 16.05 11.20
C VAL A 413 13.76 15.69 10.28
N ALA A 414 12.57 16.25 10.52
CA ALA A 414 11.41 15.99 9.68
C ALA A 414 11.63 16.38 8.21
N ALA A 415 12.22 17.54 7.95
CA ALA A 415 12.53 17.99 6.59
C ALA A 415 13.53 17.07 5.89
N LYS A 416 14.60 16.67 6.59
CA LYS A 416 15.61 15.72 6.08
C LYS A 416 14.96 14.38 5.71
N THR A 417 14.14 13.83 6.60
CA THR A 417 13.50 12.53 6.40
C THR A 417 12.41 12.57 5.34
N LEU A 418 11.66 13.68 5.22
CA LEU A 418 10.69 13.87 4.14
C LEU A 418 11.36 13.97 2.76
N GLU A 419 12.53 14.62 2.65
CA GLU A 419 13.28 14.64 1.40
C GLU A 419 13.80 13.24 1.06
N ARG A 420 14.24 12.45 2.04
CA ARG A 420 14.59 11.02 1.83
C ARG A 420 13.36 10.21 1.36
N CYS A 421 12.17 10.47 1.89
CA CYS A 421 10.92 9.85 1.40
C CYS A 421 10.61 10.25 -0.04
N ALA A 422 10.83 11.52 -0.40
CA ALA A 422 10.55 12.08 -1.72
C ALA A 422 11.31 11.41 -2.87
N ILE A 423 12.42 10.71 -2.55
CA ILE A 423 13.22 9.94 -3.50
C ILE A 423 12.43 8.80 -4.15
N LYS A 424 11.59 8.10 -3.37
CA LYS A 424 10.67 7.06 -3.88
C LYS A 424 9.26 7.58 -4.09
N TRP A 425 8.81 8.52 -3.25
CA TRP A 425 7.44 9.04 -3.28
C TRP A 425 7.45 10.58 -3.33
N PRO A 426 7.59 11.18 -4.54
CA PRO A 426 7.80 12.62 -4.72
C PRO A 426 6.79 13.52 -4.00
N ASN A 427 5.54 13.06 -3.91
CA ASN A 427 4.46 13.74 -3.20
C ASN A 427 4.74 13.95 -1.70
N SER A 428 5.73 13.27 -1.10
CA SER A 428 6.17 13.56 0.28
C SER A 428 6.63 15.01 0.47
N ARG A 429 7.09 15.69 -0.59
CA ARG A 429 7.47 17.12 -0.55
C ARG A 429 6.30 18.04 -0.23
N ALA A 430 5.08 17.64 -0.56
CA ALA A 430 3.86 18.34 -0.16
C ALA A 430 3.81 18.58 1.36
N LEU A 431 4.16 17.55 2.13
CA LEU A 431 4.14 17.60 3.59
C LEU A 431 5.19 18.55 4.14
N GLN A 432 6.32 18.69 3.44
CA GLN A 432 7.34 19.66 3.82
C GLN A 432 6.80 21.09 3.68
N GLY A 433 6.13 21.39 2.57
CA GLY A 433 5.44 22.68 2.37
C GLY A 433 4.40 22.94 3.46
N ALA A 434 3.56 21.95 3.75
CA ALA A 434 2.53 22.04 4.79
C ALA A 434 3.12 22.31 6.19
N LEU A 435 4.26 21.70 6.55
CA LEU A 435 4.94 21.97 7.82
C LEU A 435 5.49 23.40 7.91
N VAL A 436 6.02 23.93 6.80
CA VAL A 436 6.51 25.31 6.73
C VAL A 436 5.37 26.29 6.96
N ASP A 437 4.23 26.07 6.32
CA ASP A 437 3.05 26.93 6.47
C ASP A 437 2.44 26.84 7.87
N LEU A 438 2.37 25.64 8.46
CA LEU A 438 1.94 25.44 9.84
C LEU A 438 2.83 26.24 10.83
N ARG A 439 4.15 26.18 10.65
CA ARG A 439 5.10 26.92 11.49
C ARG A 439 4.97 28.43 11.33
N ARG A 440 4.70 28.92 10.12
CA ARG A 440 4.43 30.36 9.87
C ARG A 440 3.16 30.80 10.57
N SER A 441 2.09 30.01 10.48
CA SER A 441 0.82 30.31 11.15
C SER A 441 0.98 30.43 12.67
N LYS A 442 1.76 29.56 13.31
CA LYS A 442 1.99 29.63 14.77
C LYS A 442 2.88 30.80 15.20
N ARG A 443 3.78 31.29 14.34
CA ARG A 443 4.60 32.48 14.63
C ARG A 443 3.84 33.81 14.45
N GLY A 444 2.78 33.80 13.65
CA GLY A 444 1.95 34.97 13.37
C GLY A 444 0.72 35.11 14.27
N SER A 445 0.36 34.04 15.00
CA SER A 445 -0.63 34.04 16.09
C SER A 445 0.04 34.22 17.44
#